data_AF-A0AAD9B1Z8-F1
#
_entry.id   AF-A0AAD9B1Z8-F1
#
_cell.length_a   1.000
_cell.length_b   1.000
_cell.length_c   1.000
_cell.angle_alpha   90.00
_cell.angle_beta   90.00
_cell.angle_gamma   90.00
#
_symmetry.space_group_name_H-M   'P 1'
#
loop_
_entity.id
_entity.type
_entity.pdbx_description
1 polymer ?
#
loop_
_entity_poly.entity_id
_entity_poly.type
_entity_poly.pdbx_seq_one_letter_code
_entity_poly.pdbx_strand_id
1 'polypeptide(L)'
;MLVSPVKDQLERSQPVKKLKTRDSQDGNALWEKSIFDLKSSGILETEAIVGKVVKKSELLTSKIKTFYFFLGVADETASVKLMVYGKDLHRRIKEGSSYIFRELIQDGKYVKVNASNSVSETNPVNVPEEFEREAERLLYPELTSIKDIKSSPPQTHVSVEGTVTQIYPVQKVKVQHKEKMTNRQSFKLRQEAEEISVTMWDEATEQSKDLSFGDVLLLTNMKPNEYCGKVSLNSTQFTKITKIQSVGIWKVTQD
;
A
#
# COMPACT_ATOMS: atom_id res chain seq x y z
N MET A 1 -4.29 53.33 -79.14
CA MET A 1 -4.92 52.00 -79.26
C MET A 1 -4.76 51.33 -77.90
N LEU A 2 -5.81 51.31 -77.07
CA LEU A 2 -6.76 50.19 -76.90
C LEU A 2 -6.04 49.00 -76.21
N VAL A 3 -6.38 48.49 -75.01
CA VAL A 3 -7.66 48.36 -74.27
C VAL A 3 -7.34 48.08 -72.77
N SER A 4 -8.13 48.62 -71.81
CA SER A 4 -8.31 48.08 -70.42
C SER A 4 -9.54 47.13 -70.41
N PRO A 5 -10.04 46.44 -69.33
CA PRO A 5 -9.77 46.54 -67.88
C PRO A 5 -9.96 45.19 -67.06
N VAL A 6 -10.17 45.32 -65.73
CA VAL A 6 -10.89 44.44 -64.75
C VAL A 6 -9.97 43.54 -63.88
N LYS A 7 -9.66 43.95 -62.63
CA LYS A 7 -10.36 43.69 -61.33
C LYS A 7 -10.41 42.20 -60.96
N ASP A 8 -9.79 41.84 -59.83
CA ASP A 8 -10.56 41.50 -58.63
C ASP A 8 -9.68 41.42 -57.38
N GLN A 9 -10.17 42.07 -56.32
CA GLN A 9 -9.76 41.80 -54.95
C GLN A 9 -10.45 40.50 -54.52
N LEU A 10 -9.70 39.60 -53.87
CA LEU A 10 -10.30 38.48 -53.15
C LEU A 10 -9.87 38.54 -51.68
N GLU A 11 -10.90 38.64 -50.85
CA GLU A 11 -10.88 38.83 -49.42
C GLU A 11 -10.09 37.76 -48.65
N ARG A 12 -9.46 38.19 -47.56
CA ARG A 12 -9.06 37.31 -46.46
C ARG A 12 -10.31 36.75 -45.78
N SER A 13 -10.71 35.54 -46.14
CA SER A 13 -11.64 34.75 -45.33
C SER A 13 -10.87 33.95 -44.28
N GLN A 14 -11.04 34.33 -43.00
CA GLN A 14 -10.67 33.49 -41.86
C GLN A 14 -11.46 32.18 -41.87
N PRO A 15 -10.87 31.02 -41.58
CA PRO A 15 -11.64 29.82 -41.37
C PRO A 15 -12.38 29.91 -40.03
N VAL A 16 -13.70 30.04 -40.13
CA VAL A 16 -14.67 29.85 -39.04
C VAL A 16 -14.36 28.52 -38.35
N LYS A 17 -13.94 28.57 -37.08
CA LYS A 17 -13.84 27.40 -36.22
C LYS A 17 -15.25 26.83 -36.05
N LYS A 18 -15.55 25.77 -36.80
CA LYS A 18 -16.73 24.93 -36.56
C LYS A 18 -16.65 24.42 -35.13
N LEU A 19 -17.55 24.93 -34.29
CA LEU A 19 -17.89 24.38 -33.01
C LEU A 19 -18.43 22.96 -33.26
N LYS A 20 -17.58 21.95 -33.09
CA LYS A 20 -18.03 20.57 -32.92
C LYS A 20 -18.27 20.37 -31.43
N THR A 21 -19.54 20.52 -31.05
CA THR A 21 -20.12 19.81 -29.91
C THR A 21 -19.66 18.34 -30.00
N ARG A 22 -18.93 17.88 -28.98
CA ARG A 22 -18.68 16.46 -28.75
C ARG A 22 -19.60 16.04 -27.63
N ASP A 23 -20.66 15.35 -28.04
CA ASP A 23 -21.42 14.47 -27.18
C ASP A 23 -20.49 13.40 -26.60
N SER A 24 -20.73 13.11 -25.33
CA SER A 24 -20.12 12.09 -24.50
C SER A 24 -20.39 10.67 -25.01
N GLN A 25 -19.36 9.83 -25.11
CA GLN A 25 -19.19 8.57 -24.34
C GLN A 25 -18.02 7.72 -24.86
N ASP A 26 -17.38 7.05 -23.90
CA ASP A 26 -16.52 5.87 -23.95
C ASP A 26 -15.23 5.89 -24.79
N GLY A 27 -14.14 6.01 -24.05
CA GLY A 27 -12.79 5.71 -24.48
C GLY A 27 -11.86 6.19 -23.38
N ASN A 28 -11.51 5.31 -22.43
CA ASN A 28 -10.42 5.60 -21.50
C ASN A 28 -9.25 6.15 -22.32
N ALA A 29 -8.68 7.25 -21.86
CA ALA A 29 -7.54 7.82 -22.56
C ALA A 29 -6.47 6.73 -22.66
N LEU A 30 -5.78 6.59 -23.80
CA LEU A 30 -4.83 5.49 -24.05
C LEU A 30 -3.70 5.35 -23.00
N TRP A 31 -3.55 6.32 -22.10
CA TRP A 31 -2.60 6.31 -20.99
C TRP A 31 -3.18 5.79 -19.67
N GLU A 32 -4.50 5.67 -19.56
CA GLU A 32 -5.22 5.28 -18.35
C GLU A 32 -5.50 3.77 -18.34
N LYS A 33 -5.10 3.13 -17.25
CA LYS A 33 -5.24 1.70 -17.04
C LYS A 33 -6.13 1.44 -15.83
N SER A 34 -7.02 0.46 -15.96
CA SER A 34 -7.82 0.00 -14.82
C SER A 34 -6.94 -0.66 -13.77
N ILE A 35 -7.36 -0.63 -12.51
CA ILE A 35 -6.65 -1.30 -11.42
C ILE A 35 -6.67 -2.83 -11.62
N PHE A 36 -7.71 -3.37 -12.24
CA PHE A 36 -7.76 -4.79 -12.61
C PHE A 36 -6.67 -5.16 -13.63
N ASP A 37 -6.50 -4.36 -14.66
CA ASP A 37 -5.48 -4.59 -15.69
C ASP A 37 -4.07 -4.39 -15.15
N LEU A 38 -3.88 -3.41 -14.26
CA LEU A 38 -2.65 -3.22 -13.50
C LEU A 38 -2.23 -4.51 -12.77
N LYS A 39 -3.17 -5.16 -12.08
CA LYS A 39 -2.90 -6.42 -11.36
C LYS A 39 -2.57 -7.57 -12.31
N SER A 40 -3.23 -7.63 -13.45
CA SER A 40 -3.15 -8.77 -14.37
C SER A 40 -1.93 -8.72 -15.28
N SER A 41 -1.50 -7.52 -15.68
CA SER A 41 -0.46 -7.32 -16.70
C SER A 41 0.73 -6.47 -16.24
N GLY A 42 0.72 -5.97 -15.00
CA GLY A 42 1.72 -5.01 -14.52
C GLY A 42 1.50 -3.61 -15.07
N ILE A 43 2.50 -2.73 -14.93
CA ILE A 43 2.44 -1.35 -15.42
C ILE A 43 3.62 -1.00 -16.31
N LEU A 44 3.34 -0.25 -17.38
CA LEU A 44 4.34 0.44 -18.18
C LEU A 44 4.58 1.83 -17.60
N GLU A 45 5.79 2.37 -17.72
CA GLU A 45 6.16 3.69 -17.14
C GLU A 45 5.27 4.85 -17.59
N THR A 46 4.64 4.74 -18.77
CA THR A 46 3.76 5.76 -19.35
C THR A 46 2.30 5.65 -18.92
N GLU A 47 1.92 4.54 -18.27
CA GLU A 47 0.56 4.29 -17.83
C GLU A 47 0.30 4.97 -16.48
N ALA A 48 -0.95 5.29 -16.24
CA ALA A 48 -1.41 5.79 -14.95
C ALA A 48 -2.73 5.13 -14.58
N ILE A 49 -3.02 5.12 -13.28
CA ILE A 49 -4.32 4.69 -12.78
C ILE A 49 -5.07 5.87 -12.22
N VAL A 50 -6.39 5.81 -12.29
CA VAL A 50 -7.29 6.74 -11.63
C VAL A 50 -8.03 5.98 -10.56
N GLY A 51 -8.15 6.54 -9.36
CA GLY A 51 -8.87 5.87 -8.29
C GLY A 51 -9.15 6.73 -7.09
N LYS A 52 -10.16 6.33 -6.32
CA LYS A 52 -10.47 6.88 -5.01
C LYS A 52 -9.48 6.38 -3.98
N VAL A 53 -8.93 7.28 -3.18
CA VAL A 53 -8.16 6.91 -1.99
C VAL A 53 -9.15 6.55 -0.89
N VAL A 54 -9.36 5.26 -0.70
CA VAL A 54 -10.27 4.74 0.32
C VAL A 54 -9.64 4.85 1.70
N LYS A 55 -8.35 4.51 1.81
CA LYS A 55 -7.63 4.53 3.07
C LYS A 55 -6.19 5.00 2.92
N LYS A 56 -5.67 5.69 3.92
CA LYS A 56 -4.30 6.25 3.97
C LYS A 56 -3.63 5.88 5.29
N SER A 57 -2.39 5.39 5.21
CA SER A 57 -1.61 5.10 6.42
C SER A 57 -0.93 6.34 7.00
N GLU A 58 -0.43 6.19 8.22
CA GLU A 58 0.55 7.09 8.81
C GLU A 58 1.82 7.19 7.96
N LEU A 59 2.55 8.30 8.19
CA LEU A 59 3.84 8.53 7.56
C LEU A 59 4.92 7.68 8.23
N LEU A 60 5.63 6.89 7.42
CA LEU A 60 6.72 6.01 7.82
C LEU A 60 8.05 6.58 7.32
N THR A 61 9.16 6.11 7.90
CA THR A 61 10.52 6.52 7.54
C THR A 61 11.36 5.29 7.26
N SER A 62 12.07 5.28 6.13
CA SER A 62 12.96 4.19 5.74
C SER A 62 14.37 4.32 6.32
N LYS A 63 15.17 3.26 6.20
CA LYS A 63 16.60 3.18 6.52
C LYS A 63 17.45 4.37 6.04
N ILE A 64 17.12 4.97 4.89
CA ILE A 64 17.83 6.12 4.30
C ILE A 64 17.14 7.47 4.59
N LYS A 65 16.29 7.53 5.62
CA LYS A 65 15.49 8.70 6.03
C LYS A 65 14.51 9.21 4.96
N THR A 66 14.13 8.36 4.01
CA THR A 66 13.08 8.68 3.05
C THR A 66 11.72 8.43 3.70
N PHE A 67 10.84 9.41 3.62
CA PHE A 67 9.48 9.30 4.14
C PHE A 67 8.56 8.65 3.11
N TYR A 68 7.70 7.73 3.57
CA TYR A 68 6.73 7.04 2.71
C TYR A 68 5.47 6.67 3.48
N PHE A 69 4.39 6.35 2.79
CA PHE A 69 3.11 5.92 3.37
C PHE A 69 2.37 5.03 2.37
N PHE A 70 1.27 4.41 2.81
CA PHE A 70 0.45 3.54 1.97
C PHE A 70 -0.91 4.15 1.68
N LEU A 71 -1.42 3.85 0.50
CA LEU A 71 -2.78 4.16 0.09
C LEU A 71 -3.50 2.88 -0.33
N GLY A 72 -4.73 2.72 0.15
CA GLY A 72 -5.70 1.78 -0.40
C GLY A 72 -6.48 2.55 -1.44
N VAL A 73 -6.25 2.22 -2.70
CA VAL A 73 -6.85 2.91 -3.85
C VAL A 73 -7.79 1.94 -4.54
N ALA A 74 -8.96 2.40 -4.96
CA ALA A 74 -9.90 1.60 -5.71
C ALA A 74 -10.55 2.39 -6.85
N ASP A 75 -10.95 1.67 -7.89
CA ASP A 75 -11.72 2.14 -9.03
C ASP A 75 -12.94 1.22 -9.21
N GLU A 76 -13.65 1.37 -10.32
CA GLU A 76 -14.81 0.53 -10.65
C GLU A 76 -14.47 -0.94 -10.94
N THR A 77 -13.19 -1.30 -11.07
CA THR A 77 -12.73 -2.61 -11.51
C THR A 77 -12.04 -3.43 -10.41
N ALA A 78 -11.32 -2.77 -9.51
CA ALA A 78 -10.53 -3.42 -8.46
C ALA A 78 -10.00 -2.42 -7.42
N SER A 79 -9.22 -2.94 -6.46
CA SER A 79 -8.47 -2.17 -5.47
C SER A 79 -6.99 -2.52 -5.44
N VAL A 80 -6.11 -1.60 -5.03
CA VAL A 80 -4.66 -1.80 -4.97
C VAL A 80 -4.06 -1.06 -3.78
N LYS A 81 -2.97 -1.62 -3.24
CA LYS A 81 -2.12 -0.98 -2.25
C LYS A 81 -0.97 -0.26 -2.94
N LEU A 82 -0.95 1.07 -2.86
CA LEU A 82 0.17 1.88 -3.36
C LEU A 82 1.12 2.25 -2.23
N MET A 83 2.42 2.21 -2.50
CA MET A 83 3.47 2.81 -1.66
C MET A 83 3.83 4.17 -2.22
N VAL A 84 3.65 5.23 -1.44
CA VAL A 84 3.85 6.61 -1.89
C VAL A 84 4.99 7.25 -1.10
N TYR A 85 5.94 7.88 -1.79
CA TYR A 85 7.07 8.57 -1.16
C TYR A 85 6.84 10.07 -1.03
N GLY A 86 7.29 10.65 0.09
CA GLY A 86 7.35 12.10 0.32
C GLY A 86 6.28 12.65 1.28
N LYS A 87 6.71 13.58 2.15
CA LYS A 87 5.83 14.25 3.13
C LYS A 87 4.77 15.12 2.48
N ASP A 88 5.12 15.76 1.37
CA ASP A 88 4.22 16.71 0.70
C ASP A 88 3.04 15.99 0.06
N LEU A 89 3.24 14.78 -0.47
CA LEU A 89 2.13 13.94 -0.93
C LEU A 89 1.27 13.45 0.24
N HIS A 90 1.89 13.05 1.36
CA HIS A 90 1.13 12.63 2.55
C HIS A 90 0.18 13.72 3.06
N ARG A 91 0.62 14.98 3.03
CA ARG A 91 -0.19 16.15 3.42
C ARG A 91 -1.29 16.48 2.42
N ARG A 92 -1.02 16.38 1.12
CA ARG A 92 -1.95 16.76 0.04
C ARG A 92 -3.03 15.72 -0.22
N ILE A 93 -2.69 14.43 -0.15
CA ILE A 93 -3.62 13.34 -0.45
C ILE A 93 -4.59 13.12 0.72
N LYS A 94 -5.88 13.10 0.42
CA LYS A 94 -6.97 12.94 1.39
C LYS A 94 -7.74 11.64 1.14
N GLU A 95 -8.14 10.98 2.23
CA GLU A 95 -9.10 9.87 2.14
C GLU A 95 -10.43 10.39 1.57
N GLY A 96 -11.12 9.54 0.81
CA GLY A 96 -12.39 9.84 0.14
C GLY A 96 -12.28 10.60 -1.19
N SER A 97 -11.12 11.18 -1.50
CA SER A 97 -10.88 11.93 -2.75
C SER A 97 -10.28 11.04 -3.84
N SER A 98 -10.48 11.42 -5.12
CA SER A 98 -9.98 10.68 -6.28
C SER A 98 -8.77 11.37 -6.89
N TYR A 99 -7.81 10.56 -7.33
CA TYR A 99 -6.53 11.02 -7.86
C TYR A 99 -6.14 10.22 -9.10
N ILE A 100 -5.37 10.87 -9.97
CA ILE A 100 -4.61 10.25 -11.04
C ILE A 100 -3.20 10.00 -10.51
N PHE A 101 -2.74 8.75 -10.58
CA PHE A 101 -1.39 8.35 -10.17
C PHE A 101 -0.58 7.94 -11.41
N ARG A 102 0.41 8.75 -11.75
CA ARG A 102 1.32 8.60 -12.90
C ARG A 102 2.68 8.08 -12.46
N GLU A 103 3.52 7.70 -13.43
CA GLU A 103 4.92 7.29 -13.19
C GLU A 103 5.01 6.16 -12.16
N LEU A 104 4.10 5.19 -12.27
CA LEU A 104 4.01 4.07 -11.35
C LEU A 104 5.14 3.08 -11.60
N ILE A 105 5.75 2.61 -10.52
CA ILE A 105 6.84 1.64 -10.57
C ILE A 105 6.38 0.33 -9.96
N GLN A 106 6.37 -0.74 -10.76
CA GLN A 106 6.20 -2.09 -10.26
C GLN A 106 7.52 -2.59 -9.65
N ASP A 107 7.54 -2.84 -8.35
CA ASP A 107 8.66 -3.47 -7.65
C ASP A 107 8.18 -4.78 -7.00
N GLY A 108 8.40 -5.89 -7.69
CA GLY A 108 7.88 -7.20 -7.29
C GLY A 108 6.35 -7.17 -7.20
N LYS A 109 5.82 -7.33 -5.98
CA LYS A 109 4.38 -7.30 -5.70
C LYS A 109 3.83 -5.91 -5.34
N TYR A 110 4.68 -4.87 -5.37
CA TYR A 110 4.33 -3.53 -4.92
C TYR A 110 4.23 -2.57 -6.10
N VAL A 111 3.27 -1.66 -6.00
CA VAL A 111 3.14 -0.52 -6.91
C VAL A 111 3.57 0.72 -6.14
N LYS A 112 4.56 1.45 -6.68
CA LYS A 112 5.17 2.60 -6.02
C LYS A 112 4.87 3.89 -6.79
N VAL A 113 4.68 4.97 -6.04
CA VAL A 113 4.51 6.33 -6.54
C VAL A 113 5.68 7.18 -6.04
N ASN A 114 6.49 7.66 -6.99
CA ASN A 114 7.63 8.54 -6.73
C ASN A 114 7.31 9.99 -7.16
N ALA A 115 8.10 10.95 -6.69
CA ALA A 115 8.04 12.38 -7.05
C ALA A 115 6.76 13.14 -6.66
N SER A 116 6.86 14.46 -6.53
CA SER A 116 5.76 15.33 -6.08
C SER A 116 4.67 15.57 -7.13
N ASN A 117 4.94 15.26 -8.41
CA ASN A 117 4.07 15.63 -9.54
C ASN A 117 3.36 14.42 -10.18
N SER A 118 3.59 13.21 -9.65
CA SER A 118 2.94 11.98 -10.09
C SER A 118 1.49 11.84 -9.64
N VAL A 119 1.03 12.71 -8.74
CA VAL A 119 -0.32 12.65 -8.18
C VAL A 119 -1.05 13.97 -8.41
N SER A 120 -2.19 13.90 -9.09
CA SER A 120 -3.10 15.03 -9.30
C SER A 120 -4.51 14.64 -8.91
N GLU A 121 -5.20 15.50 -8.14
CA GLU A 121 -6.62 15.32 -7.81
C GLU A 121 -7.48 15.39 -9.08
N THR A 122 -8.57 14.63 -9.11
CA THR A 122 -9.50 14.55 -10.24
C THR A 122 -10.95 14.48 -9.75
N ASN A 123 -11.89 14.43 -10.69
CA ASN A 123 -13.30 14.20 -10.39
C ASN A 123 -13.49 12.88 -9.63
N PRO A 124 -14.49 12.79 -8.74
CA PRO A 124 -14.79 11.55 -8.02
C PRO A 124 -15.02 10.37 -8.97
N VAL A 125 -14.37 9.25 -8.64
CA VAL A 125 -14.61 7.94 -9.27
C VAL A 125 -15.68 7.22 -8.47
N ASN A 126 -16.63 6.59 -9.16
CA ASN A 126 -17.64 5.75 -8.51
C ASN A 126 -17.03 4.37 -8.22
N VAL A 127 -16.85 4.04 -6.94
CA VAL A 127 -16.21 2.79 -6.51
C VAL A 127 -17.26 1.88 -5.86
N PRO A 128 -17.45 0.64 -6.38
CA PRO A 128 -18.26 -0.38 -5.72
C PRO A 128 -17.83 -0.64 -4.27
N GLU A 129 -18.80 -0.87 -3.39
CA GLU A 129 -18.55 -1.06 -1.95
C GLU A 129 -17.61 -2.24 -1.68
N GLU A 130 -17.65 -3.30 -2.50
CA GLU A 130 -16.70 -4.41 -2.36
C GLU A 130 -15.23 -4.00 -2.55
N PHE A 131 -14.94 -3.08 -3.47
CA PHE A 131 -13.56 -2.63 -3.72
C PHE A 131 -13.12 -1.59 -2.70
N GLU A 132 -14.05 -0.82 -2.12
CA GLU A 132 -13.75 0.01 -0.96
C GLU A 132 -13.33 -0.85 0.25
N ARG A 133 -14.14 -1.85 0.59
CA ARG A 133 -13.81 -2.79 1.69
C ARG A 133 -12.48 -3.51 1.44
N GLU A 134 -12.24 -3.96 0.22
CA GLU A 134 -10.98 -4.62 -0.12
C GLU A 134 -9.78 -3.65 -0.04
N ALA A 135 -9.91 -2.40 -0.51
CA ALA A 135 -8.85 -1.40 -0.40
C ALA A 135 -8.47 -1.10 1.05
N GLU A 136 -9.45 -1.08 1.96
CA GLU A 136 -9.22 -0.94 3.39
C GLU A 136 -8.45 -2.15 3.95
N ARG A 137 -8.90 -3.37 3.64
CA ARG A 137 -8.26 -4.63 4.06
C ARG A 137 -6.82 -4.76 3.57
N LEU A 138 -6.50 -4.24 2.39
CA LEU A 138 -5.14 -4.23 1.86
C LEU A 138 -4.16 -3.42 2.75
N LEU A 139 -4.64 -2.42 3.48
CA LEU A 139 -3.82 -1.62 4.40
C LEU A 139 -3.86 -2.16 5.82
N TYR A 140 -5.05 -2.55 6.25
CA TYR A 140 -5.34 -3.05 7.58
C TYR A 140 -6.00 -4.42 7.47
N PRO A 141 -5.20 -5.49 7.31
CA PRO A 141 -5.75 -6.85 7.28
C PRO A 141 -6.57 -7.10 8.54
N GLU A 142 -7.69 -7.81 8.37
CA GLU A 142 -8.57 -8.17 9.48
C GLU A 142 -7.80 -8.97 10.55
N LEU A 143 -8.29 -8.87 11.78
CA LEU A 143 -7.76 -9.65 12.89
C LEU A 143 -8.14 -11.12 12.70
N THR A 144 -7.14 -11.98 12.58
CA THR A 144 -7.29 -13.41 12.36
C THR A 144 -6.78 -14.16 13.59
N SER A 145 -7.51 -15.19 14.02
CA SER A 145 -7.06 -16.03 15.14
C SER A 145 -5.83 -16.87 14.75
N ILE A 146 -4.97 -17.21 15.72
CA ILE A 146 -3.83 -18.11 15.47
C ILE A 146 -4.33 -19.47 14.93
N LYS A 147 -5.47 -19.94 15.43
CA LYS A 147 -6.10 -21.18 14.96
C LYS A 147 -6.39 -21.10 13.46
N ASP A 148 -7.06 -20.04 13.03
CA ASP A 148 -7.45 -19.87 11.62
C ASP A 148 -6.23 -19.66 10.72
N ILE A 149 -5.19 -18.95 11.20
CA ILE A 149 -3.92 -18.79 10.47
C ILE A 149 -3.28 -20.16 10.18
N LYS A 150 -3.37 -21.11 11.12
CA LYS A 150 -2.81 -22.45 10.97
C LYS A 150 -3.65 -23.38 10.10
N SER A 151 -4.97 -23.21 10.08
CA SER A 151 -5.90 -24.12 9.39
C SER A 151 -6.36 -23.63 8.01
N SER A 152 -6.14 -22.35 7.69
CA SER A 152 -6.55 -21.76 6.41
C SER A 152 -5.42 -21.86 5.37
N PRO A 153 -5.74 -21.83 4.06
CA PRO A 153 -4.73 -21.65 3.03
C PRO A 153 -3.90 -20.38 3.30
N PRO A 154 -2.64 -20.31 2.83
CA PRO A 154 -1.74 -19.20 3.11
C PRO A 154 -2.36 -17.85 2.73
N GLN A 155 -2.81 -17.09 3.74
CA GLN A 155 -3.31 -15.73 3.54
C GLN A 155 -2.14 -14.82 3.15
N THR A 156 -2.39 -13.79 2.33
CA THR A 156 -1.34 -12.89 1.85
C THR A 156 -0.72 -12.07 2.97
N HIS A 157 -1.55 -11.50 3.84
CA HIS A 157 -1.15 -10.85 5.09
C HIS A 157 -2.25 -10.98 6.14
N VAL A 158 -1.87 -11.03 7.41
CA VAL A 158 -2.78 -11.18 8.54
C VAL A 158 -2.45 -10.18 9.65
N SER A 159 -3.47 -9.85 10.45
CA SER A 159 -3.28 -9.24 11.76
C SER A 159 -3.58 -10.28 12.83
N VAL A 160 -2.82 -10.28 13.93
CA VAL A 160 -3.00 -11.25 15.02
C VAL A 160 -2.74 -10.57 16.35
N GLU A 161 -3.55 -10.92 17.34
CA GLU A 161 -3.37 -10.51 18.73
C GLU A 161 -2.93 -11.71 19.56
N GLY A 162 -2.00 -11.50 20.50
CA GLY A 162 -1.61 -12.54 21.44
C GLY A 162 -0.63 -12.06 22.50
N THR A 163 -0.43 -12.91 23.50
CA THR A 163 0.53 -12.71 24.59
C THR A 163 1.88 -13.28 24.24
N VAL A 164 2.96 -12.53 24.48
CA VAL A 164 4.33 -13.00 24.29
C VAL A 164 4.67 -14.06 25.33
N THR A 165 4.97 -15.28 24.88
CA THR A 165 5.35 -16.40 25.78
C THR A 165 6.82 -16.75 25.74
N GLN A 166 7.55 -16.30 24.73
CA GLN A 166 8.98 -16.56 24.60
C GLN A 166 9.63 -15.54 23.69
N ILE A 167 10.84 -15.10 24.02
CA ILE A 167 11.63 -14.17 23.20
C ILE A 167 13.02 -14.77 23.01
N TYR A 168 13.49 -14.75 21.77
CA TYR A 168 14.85 -15.15 21.44
C TYR A 168 15.70 -13.91 21.15
N PRO A 169 17.00 -13.91 21.49
CA PRO A 169 17.88 -12.79 21.23
C PRO A 169 18.00 -12.50 19.72
N VAL A 170 18.30 -11.25 19.38
CA VAL A 170 18.59 -10.86 18.01
C VAL A 170 19.85 -11.58 17.52
N GLN A 171 19.78 -12.18 16.34
CA GLN A 171 20.86 -12.88 15.68
C GLN A 171 21.18 -12.22 14.34
N LYS A 172 22.46 -12.26 13.94
CA LYS A 172 22.88 -11.94 12.57
C LYS A 172 23.01 -13.24 11.78
N VAL A 173 22.22 -13.38 10.72
CA VAL A 173 22.17 -14.60 9.90
C VAL A 173 22.55 -14.30 8.45
N LYS A 174 23.28 -15.24 7.81
CA LYS A 174 23.55 -15.19 6.38
C LYS A 174 22.35 -15.78 5.63
N VAL A 175 21.72 -14.98 4.77
CA VAL A 175 20.62 -15.43 3.92
C VAL A 175 21.21 -15.82 2.57
N GLN A 176 20.79 -16.95 2.01
CA GLN A 176 21.42 -17.62 0.86
C GLN A 176 21.62 -16.72 -0.39
N HIS A 177 20.79 -15.69 -0.54
CA HIS A 177 20.81 -14.75 -1.67
C HIS A 177 21.13 -13.29 -1.27
N LYS A 178 21.58 -13.06 -0.04
CA LYS A 178 22.05 -11.73 0.39
C LYS A 178 23.52 -11.82 0.78
N GLU A 179 24.33 -10.94 0.20
CA GLU A 179 25.74 -10.80 0.58
C GLU A 179 25.89 -10.32 2.03
N LYS A 180 24.97 -9.45 2.47
CA LYS A 180 24.99 -8.85 3.81
C LYS A 180 24.29 -9.75 4.82
N MET A 181 24.88 -9.84 6.02
CA MET A 181 24.23 -10.40 7.19
C MET A 181 22.92 -9.67 7.48
N THR A 182 21.88 -10.42 7.79
CA THR A 182 20.52 -9.94 8.05
C THR A 182 20.23 -10.09 9.54
N ASN A 183 19.69 -9.05 10.18
CA ASN A 183 19.23 -9.17 11.57
C ASN A 183 17.94 -9.99 11.60
N ARG A 184 17.85 -10.92 12.56
CA ARG A 184 16.68 -11.76 12.80
C ARG A 184 16.38 -11.79 14.29
N GLN A 185 15.14 -11.52 14.67
CA GLN A 185 14.65 -11.77 16.03
C GLN A 185 13.42 -12.65 15.93
N SER A 186 13.31 -13.65 16.80
CA SER A 186 12.13 -14.51 16.86
C SER A 186 11.52 -14.43 18.25
N PHE A 187 10.21 -14.58 18.33
CA PHE A 187 9.46 -14.70 19.57
C PHE A 187 8.22 -15.55 19.33
N LYS A 188 7.51 -15.91 20.40
CA LYS A 188 6.27 -16.67 20.34
C LYS A 188 5.10 -15.87 20.88
N LEU A 189 3.97 -15.95 20.18
CA LEU A 189 2.69 -15.44 20.63
C LEU A 189 1.76 -16.59 20.96
N ARG A 190 1.03 -16.45 22.07
CA ARG A 190 -0.07 -17.33 22.45
C ARG A 190 -1.40 -16.57 22.39
N GLN A 191 -2.40 -17.22 21.82
CA GLN A 191 -3.79 -16.79 21.84
C GLN A 191 -4.62 -18.02 22.21
N GLU A 192 -5.36 -17.95 23.32
CA GLU A 192 -6.10 -19.09 23.87
C GLU A 192 -5.18 -20.33 24.06
N ALA A 193 -5.52 -21.46 23.43
CA ALA A 193 -4.75 -22.71 23.47
C ALA A 193 -3.68 -22.79 22.36
N GLU A 194 -3.61 -21.81 21.46
CA GLU A 194 -2.76 -21.84 20.28
C GLU A 194 -1.50 -20.98 20.46
N GLU A 195 -0.36 -21.46 19.94
CA GLU A 195 0.91 -20.73 19.94
C GLU A 195 1.49 -20.65 18.53
N ILE A 196 2.07 -19.50 18.15
CA ILE A 196 2.71 -19.30 16.84
C ILE A 196 4.07 -18.62 16.99
N SER A 197 5.03 -19.06 16.18
CA SER A 197 6.33 -18.42 16.08
C SER A 197 6.26 -17.21 15.16
N VAL A 198 6.81 -16.09 15.62
CA VAL A 198 6.95 -14.84 14.88
C VAL A 198 8.42 -14.58 14.62
N THR A 199 8.77 -14.18 13.40
CA THR A 199 10.14 -13.79 13.02
C THR A 199 10.15 -12.40 12.41
N MET A 200 10.93 -11.52 13.03
CA MET A 200 11.20 -10.15 12.61
C MET A 200 12.53 -10.11 11.86
N TRP A 201 12.54 -9.39 10.73
CA TRP A 201 13.69 -9.29 9.82
C TRP A 201 14.17 -7.85 9.69
N ASP A 202 15.50 -7.66 9.62
CA ASP A 202 16.15 -6.37 9.37
C ASP A 202 15.64 -5.25 10.30
N GLU A 203 15.13 -4.14 9.76
CA GLU A 203 14.60 -2.98 10.53
C GLU A 203 13.43 -3.37 11.44
N ALA A 204 12.66 -4.38 11.04
CA ALA A 204 11.51 -4.80 11.82
C ALA A 204 11.92 -5.37 13.20
N THR A 205 13.18 -5.81 13.35
CA THR A 205 13.72 -6.22 14.66
C THR A 205 13.77 -5.08 15.66
N GLU A 206 13.87 -3.82 15.22
CA GLU A 206 13.87 -2.65 16.11
C GLU A 206 12.54 -2.54 16.87
N GLN A 207 11.42 -2.90 16.24
CA GLN A 207 10.09 -2.90 16.88
C GLN A 207 9.93 -3.97 17.97
N SER A 208 10.80 -5.00 17.97
CA SER A 208 10.73 -6.13 18.89
C SER A 208 11.83 -6.16 19.96
N LYS A 209 12.68 -5.12 20.03
CA LYS A 209 13.79 -5.05 21.01
C LYS A 209 13.31 -4.94 22.45
N ASP A 210 12.25 -4.17 22.69
CA ASP A 210 11.73 -3.86 24.03
C ASP A 210 10.50 -4.72 24.39
N LEU A 211 10.37 -5.88 23.75
CA LEU A 211 9.34 -6.86 24.11
C LEU A 211 9.76 -7.60 25.37
N SER A 212 8.78 -7.88 26.22
CA SER A 212 8.91 -8.66 27.43
C SER A 212 7.95 -9.84 27.44
N PHE A 213 8.31 -10.87 28.19
CA PHE A 213 7.38 -11.96 28.47
C PHE A 213 6.09 -11.41 29.11
N GLY A 214 4.94 -11.86 28.61
CA GLY A 214 3.62 -11.44 29.08
C GLY A 214 3.05 -10.18 28.41
N ASP A 215 3.81 -9.48 27.56
CA ASP A 215 3.26 -8.37 26.77
C ASP A 215 2.13 -8.87 25.86
N VAL A 216 1.03 -8.11 25.79
CA VAL A 216 -0.06 -8.37 24.83
C VAL A 216 0.14 -7.47 23.61
N LEU A 217 0.28 -8.10 22.44
CA LEU A 217 0.62 -7.42 21.19
C LEU A 217 -0.48 -7.58 20.15
N LEU A 218 -0.75 -6.52 19.40
CA LEU A 218 -1.37 -6.58 18.09
C LEU A 218 -0.28 -6.45 17.02
N LEU A 219 -0.08 -7.52 16.28
CA LEU A 219 0.77 -7.53 15.08
C LEU A 219 -0.11 -7.32 13.86
N THR A 220 0.26 -6.41 12.97
CA THR A 220 -0.46 -6.18 11.71
C THR A 220 0.44 -6.39 10.51
N ASN A 221 -0.16 -6.72 9.36
CA ASN A 221 0.54 -6.94 8.09
C ASN A 221 1.64 -8.01 8.18
N MET A 222 1.40 -9.07 8.95
CA MET A 222 2.28 -10.23 9.06
C MET A 222 2.07 -11.16 7.87
N LYS A 223 3.13 -11.80 7.38
CA LYS A 223 3.03 -12.80 6.31
C LYS A 223 3.07 -14.21 6.91
N PRO A 224 1.99 -15.01 6.77
CA PRO A 224 2.04 -16.45 7.03
C PRO A 224 3.12 -17.13 6.20
N ASN A 225 3.83 -18.04 6.85
CA ASN A 225 4.86 -18.86 6.23
C ASN A 225 4.70 -20.29 6.72
N GLU A 226 4.77 -21.25 5.80
CA GLU A 226 4.75 -22.66 6.14
C GLU A 226 6.09 -23.27 5.76
N TYR A 227 6.70 -23.98 6.69
CA TYR A 227 7.93 -24.73 6.45
C TYR A 227 7.89 -26.06 7.18
N CYS A 228 8.06 -27.16 6.45
CA CYS A 228 7.99 -28.52 6.97
C CYS A 228 6.73 -28.77 7.83
N GLY A 229 5.56 -28.33 7.35
CA GLY A 229 4.27 -28.48 8.03
C GLY A 229 4.09 -27.61 9.28
N LYS A 230 5.01 -26.67 9.55
CA LYS A 230 4.89 -25.71 10.65
C LYS A 230 4.57 -24.33 10.12
N VAL A 231 3.45 -23.79 10.57
CA VAL A 231 3.02 -22.42 10.26
C VAL A 231 3.67 -21.42 11.23
N SER A 232 4.20 -20.34 10.68
CA SER A 232 4.82 -19.22 11.39
C SER A 232 4.45 -17.89 10.73
N LEU A 233 4.80 -16.78 11.39
CA LEU A 233 4.60 -15.43 10.87
C LEU A 233 5.95 -14.75 10.63
N ASN A 234 6.09 -14.14 9.46
CA ASN A 234 7.25 -13.32 9.11
C ASN A 234 6.84 -11.84 9.03
N SER A 235 7.69 -10.97 9.54
CA SER A 235 7.53 -9.53 9.33
C SER A 235 7.65 -9.18 7.85
N THR A 236 6.91 -8.17 7.43
CA THR A 236 7.04 -7.51 6.14
C THR A 236 7.53 -6.08 6.33
N GLN A 237 7.79 -5.37 5.24
CA GLN A 237 8.06 -3.93 5.27
C GLN A 237 6.87 -3.07 5.76
N PHE A 238 5.70 -3.69 5.96
CA PHE A 238 4.48 -3.04 6.46
C PHE A 238 4.14 -3.45 7.88
N THR A 239 4.92 -4.36 8.48
CA THR A 239 4.62 -4.87 9.80
C THR A 239 4.68 -3.76 10.82
N LYS A 240 3.62 -3.70 11.65
CA LYS A 240 3.57 -2.85 12.83
C LYS A 240 3.25 -3.70 14.05
N ILE A 241 4.05 -3.53 15.10
CA ILE A 241 3.77 -4.04 16.45
C ILE A 241 3.11 -2.93 17.27
N THR A 242 1.95 -3.22 17.84
CA THR A 242 1.30 -2.35 18.83
C THR A 242 1.20 -3.10 20.15
N LYS A 243 1.80 -2.56 21.22
CA LYS A 243 1.67 -3.13 22.57
C LYS A 243 0.35 -2.66 23.18
N ILE A 244 -0.58 -3.58 23.38
CA ILE A 244 -1.91 -3.30 23.96
C ILE A 244 -1.82 -3.27 25.49
N GLN A 245 -1.04 -4.19 26.08
CA GLN A 245 -0.81 -4.26 27.51
C GLN A 245 0.67 -4.59 27.78
N SER A 246 1.27 -3.86 28.72
CA SER A 246 2.62 -4.13 29.24
C SER A 246 2.51 -4.78 30.61
N VAL A 247 3.41 -5.72 30.92
CA VAL A 247 3.59 -6.18 32.29
C VAL A 247 4.38 -5.11 33.06
N GLY A 248 3.68 -4.28 33.86
CA GLY A 248 4.32 -3.41 34.85
C GLY A 248 3.82 -1.95 34.92
N ILE A 249 2.56 -1.73 35.30
CA ILE A 249 2.19 -0.64 36.22
C ILE A 249 1.11 -1.18 37.16
N TRP A 250 1.49 -1.98 38.15
CA TRP A 250 0.70 -2.03 39.38
C TRP A 250 1.10 -0.78 40.16
N LYS A 251 0.27 0.26 40.14
CA LYS A 251 0.37 1.32 41.14
C LYS A 251 0.10 0.65 42.48
N VAL A 252 1.16 0.35 43.22
CA VAL A 252 1.04 0.05 44.65
C VAL A 252 0.48 1.33 45.27
N THR A 253 -0.81 1.33 45.55
CA THR A 253 -1.40 2.28 46.50
C THR A 253 -0.98 1.72 47.86
N GLN A 254 -0.01 2.37 48.50
CA GLN A 254 0.20 2.15 49.93
C GLN A 254 -0.93 2.86 50.67
N ASP A 255 -1.53 2.13 51.59
CA ASP A 255 -2.59 2.54 52.52
C ASP A 255 -2.20 3.76 53.37
#